data_AF-A0A662IL18-F1
#
_entry.id   AF-A0A662IL18-F1
#
_cell.length_a   1.000
_cell.length_b   1.000
_cell.length_c   1.000
_cell.angle_alpha   90.00
_cell.angle_beta   90.00
_cell.angle_gamma   90.00
#
_symmetry.space_group_name_H-M   'P 1'
#
loop_
_entity.id
_entity.type
_entity.pdbx_description
1 polymer ?
#
loop_
_entity_poly.entity_id
_entity_poly.type
_entity_poly.pdbx_seq_one_letter_code
_entity_poly.pdbx_strand_id
1 'polypeptide(L)' 'MDLLTGALLVAIWAFIAMIDAVGPKVLLGILPLFGGLITGVILGDPTTGLLIGAYMQLVSLGLIPIGGSVPPDMA' A
#
# COMPACT_ATOMS: atom_id res chain seq x y z
N MET A 1 7.76 -12.68 -15.24
CA MET A 1 8.09 -11.26 -15.41
C MET A 1 9.54 -11.08 -15.05
N ASP A 2 10.28 -10.29 -15.83
CA ASP A 2 11.68 -10.00 -15.51
C ASP A 2 11.75 -9.06 -14.30
N LEU A 3 12.78 -9.22 -13.47
CA LEU A 3 12.93 -8.50 -12.19
C LEU A 3 12.81 -6.97 -12.37
N LEU A 4 13.44 -6.44 -13.42
CA LEU A 4 13.43 -5.01 -13.71
C LEU A 4 12.02 -4.50 -14.00
N THR A 5 11.25 -5.25 -14.80
CA THR A 5 9.88 -4.89 -15.17
C THR A 5 8.95 -4.93 -13.96
N GLY A 6 9.07 -5.97 -13.13
CA GLY A 6 8.31 -6.07 -11.88
C GLY A 6 8.60 -4.92 -10.92
N ALA A 7 9.88 -4.60 -10.71
CA ALA A 7 10.29 -3.49 -9.86
C ALA A 7 9.78 -2.13 -10.35
N LEU A 8 9.82 -1.88 -11.66
CA LEU A 8 9.29 -0.65 -12.27
C LEU A 8 7.79 -0.49 -12.05
N LEU A 9 7.02 -1.56 -12.26
CA LEU A 9 5.57 -1.55 -12.06
C LEU A 9 5.20 -1.32 -10.59
N VAL A 10 5.92 -1.96 -9.65
CA VAL A 10 5.73 -1.74 -8.22
C VAL A 10 6.11 -0.30 -7.83
N ALA A 11 7.19 0.26 -8.38
CA ALA A 11 7.60 1.63 -8.10
C ALA A 11 6.56 2.65 -8.57
N ILE A 12 6.00 2.47 -9.77
CA ILE A 12 4.91 3.31 -10.30
C ILE A 12 3.67 3.19 -9.41
N TRP A 13 3.32 1.96 -9.01
CA TRP A 13 2.20 1.75 -8.10
C TRP A 13 2.40 2.44 -6.74
N ALA A 14 3.58 2.31 -6.14
CA ALA A 14 3.92 2.97 -4.87
C ALA A 14 3.84 4.50 -4.97
N PHE A 15 4.29 5.07 -6.10
CA PHE A 15 4.18 6.50 -6.35
C PHE A 15 2.72 6.98 -6.39
N ILE A 16 1.85 6.24 -7.10
CA ILE A 16 0.42 6.54 -7.18
C ILE A 16 -0.24 6.41 -5.80
N ALA A 17 0.10 5.36 -5.05
CA ALA A 17 -0.42 5.16 -3.69
C ALA A 17 -0.03 6.30 -2.74
N MET A 18 1.19 6.83 -2.86
CA MET A 18 1.66 7.96 -2.06
C MET A 18 0.97 9.29 -2.43
N ILE A 19 0.67 9.50 -3.72
CA ILE A 19 -0.14 10.65 -4.13
C ILE A 19 -1.54 10.55 -3.54
N ASP A 20 -2.15 9.37 -3.52
CA ASP A 20 -3.48 9.16 -2.93
C ASP A 20 -3.47 9.32 -1.40
N ALA A 21 -2.36 8.96 -0.74
CA ALA A 21 -2.15 9.13 0.70
C ALA A 21 -2.23 10.60 1.15
N VAL A 22 -1.59 11.50 0.42
CA VAL A 22 -1.54 12.95 0.75
C VAL A 22 -2.67 13.72 0.05
N GLY A 23 -3.17 13.20 -1.06
CA GLY A 23 -4.12 13.85 -1.97
C GLY A 23 -5.60 13.52 -1.70
N PRO A 24 -6.45 13.45 -2.75
CA PRO A 24 -7.90 13.43 -2.61
C PRO A 24 -8.52 12.10 -2.12
N LYS A 25 -7.71 11.07 -1.86
CA LYS A 25 -8.15 9.74 -1.37
C LYS A 25 -9.23 9.09 -2.26
N VAL A 26 -8.94 8.97 -3.55
CA VAL A 26 -9.85 8.40 -4.56
C VAL A 26 -9.56 6.92 -4.81
N LEU A 27 -8.30 6.50 -4.70
CA LEU A 27 -7.85 5.16 -5.07
C LEU A 27 -7.84 4.17 -3.90
N LEU A 28 -8.09 4.63 -2.68
CA LEU A 28 -7.97 3.83 -1.45
C LEU A 28 -6.56 3.20 -1.31
N GLY A 29 -5.55 3.77 -1.97
CA GLY A 29 -4.20 3.20 -2.05
C GLY A 29 -3.47 3.25 -0.70
N ILE A 30 -3.88 4.15 0.18
CA ILE A 30 -3.39 4.23 1.56
C ILE A 30 -3.91 3.08 2.46
N LEU A 31 -4.99 2.39 2.07
CA LEU A 31 -5.39 1.19 2.79
C LEU A 31 -4.41 0.06 2.43
N PRO A 32 -3.65 -0.49 3.40
CA PRO A 32 -2.66 -1.52 3.12
C PRO A 32 -3.26 -2.77 2.46
N LEU A 33 -4.55 -3.04 2.70
CA LEU A 33 -5.29 -4.12 2.05
C LEU A 33 -5.32 -3.95 0.53
N PHE A 34 -5.67 -2.76 0.05
CA PHE A 34 -5.76 -2.47 -1.38
C PHE A 34 -4.36 -2.32 -1.99
N GLY A 35 -3.44 -1.67 -1.29
CA GLY A 35 -2.03 -1.58 -1.67
C GLY A 35 -1.37 -2.94 -1.86
N GLY A 36 -1.59 -3.87 -0.93
CA GLY A 36 -1.07 -5.24 -0.97
C GLY A 36 -1.70 -6.10 -2.07
N LEU A 37 -3.01 -5.96 -2.31
CA LEU A 37 -3.69 -6.66 -3.40
C LEU A 37 -3.09 -6.30 -4.76
N ILE A 38 -2.97 -5.00 -5.06
CA ILE A 38 -2.43 -4.55 -6.36
C ILE A 38 -0.96 -4.94 -6.50
N THR A 39 -0.17 -4.86 -5.42
CA THR A 39 1.22 -5.32 -5.42
C THR A 39 1.32 -6.83 -5.70
N GLY A 40 0.43 -7.65 -5.11
CA GLY A 40 0.35 -9.09 -5.39
C GLY A 40 -0.04 -9.40 -6.84
N VAL A 41 -0.97 -8.64 -7.42
CA VAL A 41 -1.33 -8.73 -8.85
C VAL A 41 -0.13 -8.41 -9.74
N ILE A 42 0.62 -7.34 -9.42
CA ILE A 42 1.81 -6.94 -10.17
C ILE A 42 2.89 -8.02 -10.11
N LEU A 43 3.06 -8.69 -8.97
CA LEU A 43 4.08 -9.72 -8.76
C LEU A 43 3.65 -11.13 -9.20
N GLY A 44 2.36 -11.32 -9.53
CA GLY A 44 1.82 -12.59 -10.04
C GLY A 44 1.26 -13.54 -8.99
N ASP A 45 1.23 -13.13 -7.71
CA ASP A 45 0.58 -13.87 -6.61
C ASP A 45 -0.37 -12.92 -5.83
N PRO A 46 -1.62 -12.79 -6.28
CA PRO A 46 -2.59 -11.90 -5.63
C PRO A 46 -3.02 -12.41 -4.26
N THR A 47 -2.98 -13.72 -4.00
CA THR A 47 -3.40 -14.31 -2.73
C THR A 47 -2.44 -13.94 -1.62
N THR A 48 -1.13 -14.09 -1.87
CA THR A 48 -0.10 -13.68 -0.91
C THR A 48 -0.11 -12.17 -0.68
N GLY A 49 -0.28 -11.37 -1.75
CA GLY A 49 -0.40 -9.92 -1.62
C GLY A 49 -1.60 -9.46 -0.79
N LEU A 50 -2.77 -10.08 -1.00
CA LEU A 50 -3.98 -9.79 -0.22
C LEU A 50 -3.82 -10.19 1.26
N LEU A 51 -3.21 -11.35 1.54
CA LEU A 51 -2.94 -11.82 2.90
C LEU A 51 -2.05 -10.83 3.66
N ILE A 52 -0.92 -10.42 3.07
CA ILE A 52 -0.01 -9.45 3.67
C ILE A 52 -0.71 -8.10 3.87
N GLY A 53 -1.45 -7.63 2.85
CA GLY A 53 -2.22 -6.39 2.95
C GLY A 53 -3.27 -6.42 4.06
N ALA A 54 -3.95 -7.56 4.26
CA ALA A 54 -4.91 -7.75 5.33
C ALA A 54 -4.25 -7.70 6.71
N TYR A 55 -3.10 -8.33 6.89
CA TYR A 55 -2.33 -8.23 8.14
C TYR A 55 -1.87 -6.79 8.41
N MET A 56 -1.35 -6.09 7.40
CA MET A 56 -0.95 -4.69 7.54
C MET A 56 -2.14 -3.77 7.84
N GLN A 57 -3.31 -4.05 7.26
CA GLN A 57 -4.53 -3.32 7.56
C GLN A 57 -4.96 -3.49 9.03
N LEU A 58 -4.79 -4.68 9.61
CA LEU A 58 -5.09 -4.90 11.03
C LEU A 58 -4.12 -4.15 11.94
N VAL A 59 -2.83 -4.11 11.58
CA VAL A 59 -1.81 -3.35 12.31
C VAL A 59 -2.10 -1.85 12.26
N SER A 60 -2.48 -1.33 11.09
CA SER A 60 -2.70 0.12 10.89
C SER A 60 -3.92 0.67 11.63
N LEU A 61 -4.88 -0.17 12.05
CA LEU A 61 -5.99 0.26 12.90
C LEU A 61 -5.53 0.83 14.25
N GLY A 62 -4.35 0.43 14.74
CA GLY A 62 -3.73 0.97 15.95
C GLY A 62 -2.91 2.25 15.74
N LEU A 63 -2.69 2.64 14.48
CA LEU A 63 -1.79 3.73 14.08
C LEU A 63 -2.59 4.98 13.72
N ILE A 64 -3.21 5.61 14.71
CA ILE A 64 -4.03 6.84 14.50
C ILE A 64 -3.20 8.08 14.87
N PRO A 65 -3.13 9.11 14.02
CA PRO A 65 -2.45 10.36 14.36
C PRO A 65 -3.23 11.13 15.43
N ILE A 66 -2.57 11.50 16.52
CA ILE A 66 -3.15 12.31 17.61
C ILE A 66 -2.29 13.57 17.79
N GLY A 67 -2.88 14.76 17.66
CA GLY A 67 -2.19 16.01 17.97
C GLY A 67 -0.94 16.29 17.11
N GLY A 68 -0.96 15.95 15.82
CA GLY A 68 0.16 16.19 14.90
C GLY A 68 1.31 15.19 15.01
N SER A 69 1.22 14.19 15.90
CA SER A 69 2.14 13.05 15.87
C SER A 69 1.78 12.12 14.71
N VAL A 70 2.76 11.80 13.86
CA VAL A 70 2.58 10.87 12.75
C VAL A 70 2.98 9.46 13.21
N PRO A 71 2.06 8.48 13.23
CA PRO A 71 2.38 7.09 13.53
C PRO A 71 3.35 6.49 12.48
N PRO A 72 4.07 5.41 12.80
CA PRO A 72 5.14 4.79 11.97
C PRO A 72 4.76 4.24 10.57
N ASP A 73 3.64 4.66 9.97
CA ASP A 73 3.18 4.25 8.63
C ASP A 73 2.46 5.39 7.88
N MET A 74 2.48 6.61 8.43
CA MET A 74 1.71 7.77 7.91
C MET A 74 2.60 8.95 7.45
N ALA A 75 3.91 8.74 7.40
CA ALA A 75 4.91 9.73 6.96
C ALA A 75 5.40 9.44 5.54
#